data_AF-A0A6C0LN24-F1
#
_entry.id   AF-A0A6C0LN24-F1
#
_cell.length_a   1.000
_cell.length_b   1.000
_cell.length_c   1.000
_cell.angle_alpha   90.00
_cell.angle_beta   90.00
_cell.angle_gamma   90.00
#
_symmetry.space_group_name_H-M   'P 1'
#
loop_
_entity.id
_entity.type
_entity.pdbx_description
1 polymer ?
#
loop_
_entity_poly.entity_id
_entity_poly.type
_entity_poly.pdbx_seq_one_letter_code
_entity_poly.pdbx_strand_id
1 'polypeptide(L)'
;MTIKANGVCSRILTPKQVGSICWFMAAFVSMFYSQRSRKLLLDASYGWNTKKELLSLLKHILDDKYLKVASRESEDYEKFSDDTFAKVLTLLYKENSDAFPYNPEDVKSGFHSEYYIGKLYKLLGVDYKVFDYSMIGKHLYYSYLNDEFKPPIYKVFNKTLKITLQPNYTLKYVEEHMVAPQVLIVIAHEKKDTANIYSTYFPHTLIPEGDTKTNLTSLKEKIDYLGVEYHLDSVILSNWNKEILNKGHGIAGITCKNNKFVYNGWTRTSMDPAMVNKEITRKIPCELMPYNWNIKKHGDFCLSPKNCIPEVMKSVKGIKGRNLCFNFSKGKRILVYIRKDPMRETSIETDDTTDKKPVKKAKTAKAAKAAKVAKATHIVVKQSSQQPKKCPDGKVLNPATGRCILTKNAAKAGIDTTTVKDVKKSKKSPKKCPDGKVLNPATGRCILTKNATKAGIAMKAAKASSKDKGKVDIKKSKQQKQPPKKCPDGKELNPATGRCILSKNLKK
;
A
#
# COMPACT_ATOMS: atom_id res chain seq x y z
N MET A 1 -25.42 3.15 -20.54
CA MET A 1 -25.50 1.77 -20.01
C MET A 1 -25.25 1.82 -18.51
N THR A 2 -26.16 1.27 -17.70
CA THR A 2 -26.00 1.20 -16.25
C THR A 2 -25.25 -0.07 -15.90
N ILE A 3 -23.97 0.04 -15.50
CA ILE A 3 -23.21 -1.12 -15.03
C ILE A 3 -23.83 -1.54 -13.69
N LYS A 4 -24.40 -2.74 -13.60
CA LYS A 4 -24.77 -3.31 -12.30
C LYS A 4 -23.49 -3.85 -11.63
N ALA A 5 -23.27 -3.47 -10.38
CA ALA A 5 -22.20 -4.03 -9.58
C ALA A 5 -22.60 -5.43 -9.13
N ASN A 6 -21.82 -6.43 -9.51
CA ASN A 6 -22.01 -7.84 -9.11
C ASN A 6 -20.85 -8.30 -8.21
N GLY A 7 -21.10 -9.29 -7.37
CA GLY A 7 -20.10 -9.88 -6.48
C GLY A 7 -19.56 -8.91 -5.43
N VAL A 8 -18.33 -9.14 -4.99
CA VAL A 8 -17.64 -8.37 -3.93
C VAL A 8 -17.74 -6.85 -4.07
N CYS A 9 -17.68 -6.30 -5.29
CA CYS A 9 -17.65 -4.85 -5.50
C CYS A 9 -18.96 -4.12 -5.12
N SER A 10 -20.13 -4.77 -5.17
CA SER A 10 -21.39 -4.17 -4.72
C SER A 10 -21.56 -4.17 -3.21
N ARG A 11 -20.81 -5.03 -2.52
CA ARG A 11 -20.78 -5.14 -1.06
C ARG A 11 -19.77 -4.21 -0.40
N ILE A 12 -19.02 -3.39 -1.14
CA ILE A 12 -18.01 -2.51 -0.52
C ILE A 12 -18.69 -1.50 0.42
N LEU A 13 -18.20 -1.45 1.66
CA LEU A 13 -18.70 -0.56 2.71
C LEU A 13 -18.18 0.87 2.47
N THR A 14 -19.01 1.75 1.92
CA THR A 14 -18.59 3.11 1.58
C THR A 14 -18.41 3.99 2.81
N PRO A 15 -17.24 4.61 3.02
CA PRO A 15 -16.99 5.39 4.22
C PRO A 15 -17.77 6.70 4.21
N LYS A 16 -18.42 7.01 5.34
CA LYS A 16 -19.14 8.27 5.54
C LYS A 16 -18.16 9.45 5.64
N GLN A 17 -18.46 10.56 4.97
CA GLN A 17 -17.79 11.82 5.26
C GLN A 17 -18.54 12.57 6.39
N VAL A 18 -17.79 13.04 7.38
CA VAL A 18 -18.30 13.93 8.44
C VAL A 18 -17.43 15.18 8.50
N GLY A 19 -18.03 16.35 8.33
CA GLY A 19 -17.32 17.63 8.28
C GLY A 19 -16.55 17.88 6.97
N SER A 20 -15.61 18.84 7.01
CA SER A 20 -14.92 19.44 5.86
C SER A 20 -13.84 18.56 5.19
N ILE A 21 -13.84 17.25 5.43
CA ILE A 21 -12.74 16.33 5.12
C ILE A 21 -12.84 15.63 3.75
N CYS A 22 -13.67 16.13 2.81
CA CYS A 22 -13.86 15.52 1.48
C CYS A 22 -12.55 15.24 0.72
N TRP A 23 -11.60 16.18 0.80
CA TRP A 23 -10.26 16.09 0.24
C TRP A 23 -9.46 14.89 0.80
N PHE A 24 -9.60 14.61 2.10
CA PHE A 24 -8.95 13.47 2.76
C PHE A 24 -9.69 12.18 2.42
N MET A 25 -11.02 12.18 2.45
CA MET A 25 -11.83 11.00 2.11
C MET A 25 -11.59 10.53 0.67
N ALA A 26 -11.46 11.46 -0.29
CA ALA A 26 -11.13 11.12 -1.66
C ALA A 26 -9.73 10.48 -1.79
N ALA A 27 -8.74 11.00 -1.06
CA ALA A 27 -7.41 10.37 -0.98
C ALA A 27 -7.46 8.99 -0.32
N PHE A 28 -8.14 8.88 0.83
CA PHE A 28 -8.27 7.63 1.56
C PHE A 28 -8.96 6.55 0.73
N VAL A 29 -10.05 6.86 0.04
CA VAL A 29 -10.77 5.91 -0.82
C VAL A 29 -9.97 5.55 -2.07
N SER A 30 -9.27 6.52 -2.68
CA SER A 30 -8.32 6.29 -3.77
C SER A 30 -7.22 5.28 -3.41
N MET A 31 -6.78 5.26 -2.15
CA MET A 31 -5.75 4.35 -1.63
C MET A 31 -6.30 3.01 -1.09
N PHE A 32 -7.20 3.03 -0.11
CA PHE A 32 -7.60 1.87 0.70
C PHE A 32 -8.67 0.98 0.05
N TYR A 33 -9.41 1.51 -0.93
CA TYR A 33 -10.56 0.84 -1.55
C TYR A 33 -10.37 0.52 -3.05
N SER A 34 -9.46 1.22 -3.74
CA SER A 34 -9.16 0.96 -5.14
C SER A 34 -8.30 -0.30 -5.32
N GLN A 35 -8.59 -1.11 -6.34
CA GLN A 35 -8.14 -2.49 -6.49
C GLN A 35 -6.65 -2.75 -6.25
N ARG A 36 -5.74 -2.12 -7.00
CA ARG A 36 -4.29 -2.38 -6.90
C ARG A 36 -3.67 -1.61 -5.75
N SER A 37 -4.17 -0.41 -5.47
CA SER A 37 -3.76 0.44 -4.34
C SER A 37 -3.99 -0.30 -3.01
N ARG A 38 -5.19 -0.87 -2.85
CA ARG A 38 -5.58 -1.72 -1.73
C ARG A 38 -4.72 -2.97 -1.62
N LYS A 39 -4.41 -3.65 -2.75
CA LYS A 39 -3.53 -4.83 -2.73
C LYS A 39 -2.13 -4.48 -2.22
N LEU A 40 -1.51 -3.39 -2.70
CA LEU A 40 -0.22 -2.93 -2.18
C LEU A 40 -0.27 -2.65 -0.67
N LEU A 41 -1.33 -1.99 -0.19
CA LEU A 41 -1.48 -1.71 1.24
C LEU A 41 -1.69 -2.99 2.05
N LEU A 42 -2.44 -3.99 1.56
CA LEU A 42 -2.57 -5.29 2.21
C LEU A 42 -1.22 -6.00 2.32
N ASP A 43 -0.45 -6.07 1.22
CA ASP A 43 0.87 -6.69 1.19
C ASP A 43 1.91 -5.94 2.07
N ALA A 44 1.83 -4.61 2.15
CA ALA A 44 2.65 -3.81 3.07
C ALA A 44 2.21 -3.95 4.54
N SER A 45 0.92 -4.19 4.80
CA SER A 45 0.34 -4.18 6.15
C SER A 45 0.82 -5.29 7.08
N TYR A 46 1.42 -6.36 6.55
CA TYR A 46 2.12 -7.37 7.35
C TYR A 46 3.34 -6.81 8.10
N GLY A 47 3.90 -5.67 7.65
CA GLY A 47 5.01 -4.97 8.31
C GLY A 47 4.60 -3.85 9.27
N TRP A 48 3.31 -3.49 9.36
CA TRP A 48 2.87 -2.34 10.14
C TRP A 48 2.96 -2.60 11.65
N ASN A 49 3.51 -1.64 12.39
CA ASN A 49 3.58 -1.70 13.85
C ASN A 49 2.22 -1.36 14.49
N THR A 50 1.32 -2.33 14.55
CA THR A 50 -0.03 -2.23 15.15
C THR A 50 -0.04 -1.93 16.66
N LYS A 51 1.12 -1.75 17.32
CA LYS A 51 1.18 -1.14 18.65
C LYS A 51 0.98 0.37 18.63
N LYS A 52 1.17 1.03 17.48
CA LYS A 52 0.77 2.43 17.28
C LYS A 52 -0.73 2.48 17.01
N GLU A 53 -1.46 3.31 17.74
CA GLU A 53 -2.91 3.45 17.60
C GLU A 53 -3.33 3.77 16.15
N LEU A 54 -2.60 4.68 15.49
CA LEU A 54 -2.80 5.03 14.07
C LEU A 54 -2.74 3.79 13.17
N LEU A 55 -1.65 3.01 13.25
CA LEU A 55 -1.46 1.85 12.39
C LEU A 55 -2.41 0.70 12.76
N SER A 56 -2.82 0.58 14.02
CA SER A 56 -3.88 -0.36 14.42
C SER A 56 -5.24 0.01 13.83
N LEU A 57 -5.60 1.30 13.88
CA LEU A 57 -6.87 1.81 13.31
C LEU A 57 -6.88 1.66 11.79
N LEU A 58 -5.78 2.01 11.11
CA LEU A 58 -5.64 1.82 9.67
C LEU A 58 -5.66 0.34 9.27
N LYS A 59 -5.09 -0.57 10.08
CA LYS A 59 -5.17 -2.02 9.83
C LYS A 59 -6.60 -2.54 9.96
N HIS A 60 -7.33 -2.15 11.00
CA HIS A 60 -8.76 -2.51 11.17
C HIS A 60 -9.64 -1.97 10.04
N ILE A 61 -9.39 -0.74 9.54
CA ILE A 61 -10.11 -0.21 8.37
C ILE A 61 -9.75 -1.00 7.10
N LEU A 62 -8.48 -1.39 6.93
CA LEU A 62 -8.00 -2.15 5.78
C LEU A 62 -8.52 -3.60 5.78
N ASP A 63 -8.58 -4.26 6.93
CA ASP A 63 -8.96 -5.68 7.04
C ASP A 63 -10.48 -5.84 7.20
N ASP A 64 -11.02 -5.31 8.30
CA ASP A 64 -12.34 -5.69 8.82
C ASP A 64 -13.51 -4.86 8.27
N LYS A 65 -13.22 -3.74 7.59
CA LYS A 65 -14.23 -2.74 7.16
C LYS A 65 -14.33 -2.52 5.66
N TYR A 66 -13.89 -3.49 4.87
CA TYR A 66 -13.99 -3.41 3.41
C TYR A 66 -15.38 -3.78 2.87
N LEU A 67 -16.10 -4.73 3.47
CA LEU A 67 -17.34 -5.30 2.92
C LEU A 67 -18.49 -5.33 3.94
N LYS A 68 -19.70 -5.02 3.46
CA LYS A 68 -20.98 -5.30 4.13
C LYS A 68 -21.13 -6.81 4.37
N VAL A 69 -21.67 -7.23 5.52
CA VAL A 69 -22.10 -8.62 5.74
C VAL A 69 -23.37 -8.94 4.94
N ALA A 70 -23.67 -10.23 4.75
CA ALA A 70 -24.82 -10.65 3.93
C ALA A 70 -26.19 -10.46 4.64
N SER A 71 -26.20 -10.05 5.90
CA SER A 71 -27.40 -9.91 6.74
C SER A 71 -27.42 -8.57 7.48
N ARG A 72 -28.38 -7.71 7.12
CA ARG A 72 -28.69 -6.40 7.72
C ARG A 72 -27.62 -5.30 7.56
N GLU A 73 -27.81 -4.48 6.52
CA GLU A 73 -26.95 -3.35 6.16
C GLU A 73 -26.85 -2.23 7.22
N SER A 74 -27.68 -2.25 8.27
CA SER A 74 -27.62 -1.30 9.38
C SER A 74 -26.47 -1.58 10.35
N GLU A 75 -26.21 -2.86 10.65
CA GLU A 75 -25.31 -3.27 11.74
C GLU A 75 -23.81 -3.14 11.36
N ASP A 76 -23.50 -3.05 10.06
CA ASP A 76 -22.15 -2.79 9.56
C ASP A 76 -21.70 -1.35 9.84
N TYR A 77 -22.59 -0.37 9.62
CA TYR A 77 -22.33 1.05 9.85
C TYR A 77 -22.43 1.43 11.34
N GLU A 78 -23.24 0.74 12.15
CA GLU A 78 -23.22 0.90 13.61
C GLU A 78 -21.84 0.57 14.22
N LYS A 79 -21.05 -0.26 13.53
CA LYS A 79 -19.65 -0.58 13.87
C LYS A 79 -18.63 0.26 13.09
N PHE A 80 -19.04 1.35 12.44
CA PHE A 80 -18.17 2.30 11.74
C PHE A 80 -18.53 3.73 12.16
N SER A 81 -17.98 4.16 13.30
CA SER A 81 -18.31 5.44 13.95
C SER A 81 -18.02 6.67 13.07
N ASP A 82 -18.88 7.68 13.17
CA ASP A 82 -18.81 8.95 12.43
C ASP A 82 -17.49 9.72 12.65
N ASP A 83 -16.82 9.52 13.79
CA ASP A 83 -15.54 10.15 14.12
C ASP A 83 -14.32 9.46 13.49
N THR A 84 -14.46 8.23 12.96
CA THR A 84 -13.32 7.35 12.58
C THR A 84 -12.27 8.06 11.74
N PHE A 85 -12.67 8.81 10.70
CA PHE A 85 -11.72 9.51 9.82
C PHE A 85 -11.21 10.83 10.38
N ALA A 86 -11.96 11.49 11.28
CA ALA A 86 -11.43 12.60 12.07
C ALA A 86 -10.35 12.09 13.03
N LYS A 87 -10.60 10.96 13.71
CA LYS A 87 -9.61 10.30 14.57
C LYS A 87 -8.36 9.86 13.80
N VAL A 88 -8.49 9.33 12.58
CA VAL A 88 -7.33 9.06 11.70
C VAL A 88 -6.54 10.34 11.40
N LEU A 89 -7.20 11.47 11.08
CA LEU A 89 -6.52 12.75 10.85
C LEU A 89 -5.81 13.29 12.10
N THR A 90 -6.46 13.27 13.27
CA THR A 90 -5.85 13.66 14.56
C THR A 90 -4.65 12.77 14.90
N LEU A 91 -4.72 11.47 14.60
CA LEU A 91 -3.60 10.54 14.83
C LEU A 91 -2.47 10.70 13.80
N LEU A 92 -2.77 11.04 12.54
CA LEU A 92 -1.77 11.40 11.53
C LEU A 92 -0.99 12.66 11.94
N TYR A 93 -1.69 13.71 12.39
CA TYR A 93 -1.09 14.94 12.90
C TYR A 93 -0.17 14.68 14.12
N LYS A 94 -0.60 13.80 15.04
CA LYS A 94 0.20 13.39 16.21
C LYS A 94 1.39 12.48 15.87
N GLU A 95 1.33 11.72 14.77
CA GLU A 95 2.43 10.88 14.29
C GLU A 95 3.53 11.71 13.61
N ASN A 96 3.15 12.70 12.77
CA ASN A 96 4.08 13.66 12.17
C ASN A 96 3.31 14.88 11.60
N SER A 97 3.42 16.04 12.25
CA SER A 97 2.73 17.29 11.85
C SER A 97 3.26 17.91 10.55
N ASP A 98 4.53 17.73 10.21
CA ASP A 98 5.15 18.30 9.00
C ASP A 98 4.77 17.47 7.76
N ALA A 99 4.56 16.17 7.97
CA ALA A 99 3.91 15.31 7.01
C ALA A 99 2.41 15.62 6.91
N PHE A 100 1.71 15.68 8.05
CA PHE A 100 0.25 15.69 8.12
C PHE A 100 -0.29 16.88 8.94
N PRO A 101 -0.20 18.12 8.42
CA PRO A 101 -0.44 19.37 9.17
C PRO A 101 -1.90 19.69 9.53
N TYR A 102 -2.87 18.88 9.09
CA TYR A 102 -4.29 19.09 9.36
C TYR A 102 -4.68 18.43 10.70
N ASN A 103 -4.77 19.22 11.77
CA ASN A 103 -5.51 18.84 12.98
C ASN A 103 -7.01 19.17 12.80
N PRO A 104 -7.94 18.19 12.86
CA PRO A 104 -9.37 18.45 12.81
C PRO A 104 -9.93 19.29 13.96
N GLU A 105 -9.20 19.40 15.08
CA GLU A 105 -9.60 20.22 16.23
C GLU A 105 -9.42 21.72 15.91
N ASP A 106 -8.29 22.10 15.30
CA ASP A 106 -7.95 23.49 14.94
C ASP A 106 -8.52 23.93 13.58
N VAL A 107 -8.47 23.03 12.58
CA VAL A 107 -8.81 23.35 11.19
C VAL A 107 -10.23 22.89 10.86
N LYS A 108 -11.06 23.84 10.40
CA LYS A 108 -12.45 23.60 9.98
C LYS A 108 -12.68 23.86 8.49
N SER A 109 -11.72 24.45 7.78
CA SER A 109 -11.74 24.56 6.31
C SER A 109 -11.53 23.21 5.64
N GLY A 110 -11.82 23.10 4.34
CA GLY A 110 -11.22 22.04 3.53
C GLY A 110 -9.70 22.22 3.38
N PHE A 111 -9.02 21.19 2.91
CA PHE A 111 -7.60 21.20 2.55
C PHE A 111 -7.37 20.43 1.24
N HIS A 112 -6.18 19.89 1.01
CA HIS A 112 -5.68 19.50 -0.30
C HIS A 112 -5.15 18.06 -0.32
N SER A 113 -5.75 17.19 -1.14
CA SER A 113 -5.43 15.77 -1.24
C SER A 113 -3.97 15.49 -1.62
N GLU A 114 -3.39 16.31 -2.50
CA GLU A 114 -2.03 16.12 -3.02
C GLU A 114 -0.94 16.16 -1.95
N TYR A 115 -1.11 16.97 -0.89
CA TYR A 115 -0.13 17.09 0.20
C TYR A 115 -0.13 15.88 1.15
N TYR A 116 -1.13 15.00 1.03
CA TYR A 116 -1.31 13.83 1.91
C TYR A 116 -1.02 12.51 1.20
N ILE A 117 -1.54 12.30 -0.02
CA ILE A 117 -1.59 10.95 -0.64
C ILE A 117 -0.21 10.26 -0.77
N GLY A 118 0.83 10.97 -1.21
CA GLY A 118 2.19 10.41 -1.31
C GLY A 118 2.76 10.05 0.06
N LYS A 119 2.72 11.01 0.99
CA LYS A 119 3.18 10.84 2.38
C LYS A 119 2.43 9.72 3.12
N LEU A 120 1.14 9.51 2.82
CA LEU A 120 0.36 8.39 3.35
C LEU A 120 0.87 7.04 2.83
N TYR A 121 1.20 6.91 1.53
CA TYR A 121 1.85 5.69 1.03
C TYR A 121 3.18 5.45 1.74
N LYS A 122 4.00 6.50 1.92
CA LYS A 122 5.31 6.42 2.59
C LYS A 122 5.20 5.96 4.03
N LEU A 123 4.29 6.55 4.81
CA LEU A 123 3.97 6.15 6.19
C LEU A 123 3.58 4.66 6.28
N LEU A 124 2.89 4.15 5.26
CA LEU A 124 2.39 2.79 5.18
C LEU A 124 3.38 1.82 4.51
N GLY A 125 4.62 2.23 4.30
CA GLY A 125 5.71 1.38 3.80
C GLY A 125 5.69 1.13 2.29
N VAL A 126 4.98 1.96 1.52
CA VAL A 126 4.89 1.87 0.06
C VAL A 126 5.60 3.08 -0.56
N ASP A 127 6.55 2.85 -1.46
CA ASP A 127 7.32 3.95 -2.06
C ASP A 127 6.59 4.61 -3.25
N TYR A 128 6.75 5.93 -3.38
CA TYR A 128 5.97 6.77 -4.27
C TYR A 128 6.82 7.83 -5.00
N LYS A 129 6.37 8.27 -6.18
CA LYS A 129 6.83 9.52 -6.82
C LYS A 129 5.66 10.34 -7.35
N VAL A 130 5.75 11.67 -7.22
CA VAL A 130 4.75 12.66 -7.66
C VAL A 130 5.31 13.52 -8.79
N PHE A 131 4.50 13.74 -9.81
CA PHE A 131 4.81 14.60 -10.95
C PHE A 131 3.66 15.58 -11.19
N ASP A 132 3.98 16.86 -11.41
CA ASP A 132 3.00 17.89 -11.74
C ASP A 132 3.00 18.16 -13.24
N TYR A 133 1.85 17.98 -13.89
CA TYR A 133 1.65 18.18 -15.32
C TYR A 133 0.82 19.45 -15.57
N SER A 134 1.46 20.50 -16.10
CA SER A 134 0.79 21.71 -16.55
C SER A 134 0.34 21.56 -18.01
N MET A 135 -0.95 21.37 -18.22
CA MET A 135 -1.52 21.02 -19.53
C MET A 135 -1.46 22.16 -20.55
N ILE A 136 -1.50 23.43 -20.09
CA ILE A 136 -1.47 24.60 -21.00
C ILE A 136 -0.10 24.74 -21.68
N GLY A 137 1.00 24.60 -20.91
CA GLY A 137 2.37 24.65 -21.45
C GLY A 137 2.92 23.29 -21.89
N LYS A 138 2.17 22.19 -21.66
CA LYS A 138 2.65 20.80 -21.75
C LYS A 138 3.94 20.54 -20.94
N HIS A 139 4.13 21.26 -19.84
CA HIS A 139 5.30 21.09 -18.97
C HIS A 139 5.04 20.02 -17.91
N LEU A 140 6.04 19.16 -17.67
CA LEU A 140 6.02 18.17 -16.59
C LEU A 140 7.14 18.50 -15.60
N TYR A 141 6.85 18.46 -14.31
CA TYR A 141 7.80 18.77 -13.26
C TYR A 141 7.90 17.62 -12.26
N TYR A 142 9.11 17.32 -11.79
CA TYR A 142 9.32 16.47 -10.62
C TYR A 142 8.84 17.23 -9.38
N SER A 143 7.81 16.70 -8.71
CA SER A 143 7.01 17.53 -7.80
C SER A 143 7.74 17.90 -6.51
N TYR A 144 7.52 19.12 -6.00
CA TYR A 144 7.95 19.51 -4.65
C TYR A 144 7.23 18.74 -3.52
N LEU A 145 6.27 17.87 -3.87
CA LEU A 145 5.55 16.98 -2.96
C LEU A 145 6.26 15.61 -2.74
N ASN A 146 7.44 15.41 -3.34
CA ASN A 146 8.30 14.25 -3.08
C ASN A 146 9.17 14.45 -1.83
N ASP A 147 9.56 13.35 -1.17
CA ASP A 147 10.31 13.35 0.10
C ASP A 147 11.70 14.03 0.02
N GLU A 148 12.29 14.22 -1.18
CA GLU A 148 13.59 14.91 -1.32
C GLU A 148 13.51 16.44 -1.12
N PHE A 149 12.30 17.02 -1.10
CA PHE A 149 12.10 18.44 -0.85
C PHE A 149 11.80 18.73 0.62
N LYS A 150 12.23 19.90 1.10
CA LYS A 150 11.78 20.40 2.40
C LYS A 150 10.25 20.56 2.38
N PRO A 151 9.52 20.07 3.40
CA PRO A 151 8.08 20.23 3.45
C PRO A 151 7.71 21.73 3.45
N PRO A 152 6.58 22.12 2.84
CA PRO A 152 6.04 23.46 2.98
C PRO A 152 5.85 23.85 4.45
N ILE A 153 5.96 25.14 4.75
CA ILE A 153 5.64 25.66 6.08
C ILE A 153 4.11 25.80 6.16
N TYR A 154 3.52 25.22 7.21
CA TYR A 154 2.08 25.27 7.44
C TYR A 154 1.75 26.18 8.62
N LYS A 155 0.71 27.00 8.49
CA LYS A 155 0.23 27.89 9.57
C LYS A 155 -1.30 27.90 9.60
N VAL A 156 -1.89 27.74 10.79
CA VAL A 156 -3.35 27.91 10.95
C VAL A 156 -3.66 29.40 11.11
N PHE A 157 -4.60 29.90 10.31
CA PHE A 157 -5.13 31.26 10.42
C PHE A 157 -6.65 31.21 10.22
N ASN A 158 -7.43 31.77 11.15
CA ASN A 158 -8.89 31.72 11.14
C ASN A 158 -9.46 30.32 10.80
N LYS A 159 -9.02 29.31 11.55
CA LYS A 159 -9.39 27.88 11.40
C LYS A 159 -9.19 27.31 9.97
N THR A 160 -8.31 27.95 9.20
CA THR A 160 -7.93 27.59 7.82
C THR A 160 -6.44 27.32 7.77
N LEU A 161 -6.02 26.22 7.15
CA LEU A 161 -4.61 25.89 7.00
C LEU A 161 -4.00 26.63 5.79
N LYS A 162 -3.03 27.50 6.05
CA LYS A 162 -2.23 28.21 5.05
C LYS A 162 -0.94 27.44 4.77
N ILE A 163 -0.46 27.54 3.53
CA ILE A 163 0.74 26.88 3.03
C ILE A 163 1.70 27.94 2.52
N THR A 164 2.97 27.88 2.92
CA THR A 164 4.07 28.68 2.36
C THR A 164 5.12 27.72 1.80
N LEU A 165 5.37 27.80 0.50
CA LEU A 165 6.37 26.96 -0.16
C LEU A 165 7.78 27.43 0.22
N GLN A 166 8.67 26.48 0.49
CA GLN A 166 10.11 26.76 0.65
C GLN A 166 10.79 26.59 -0.72
N PRO A 167 11.44 27.62 -1.29
CA PRO A 167 12.17 27.47 -2.54
C PRO A 167 13.29 26.43 -2.45
N ASN A 168 13.54 25.72 -3.54
CA ASN A 168 14.71 24.84 -3.68
C ASN A 168 15.34 25.02 -5.06
N TYR A 169 16.47 25.73 -5.09
CA TYR A 169 17.24 26.05 -6.29
C TYR A 169 18.43 25.09 -6.52
N THR A 170 18.65 24.09 -5.65
CA THR A 170 19.81 23.18 -5.76
C THR A 170 19.42 21.77 -6.21
N LEU A 171 18.23 21.29 -5.84
CA LEU A 171 17.71 20.00 -6.28
C LEU A 171 17.35 20.05 -7.78
N LYS A 172 17.93 19.13 -8.56
CA LYS A 172 17.66 18.95 -9.99
C LYS A 172 17.04 17.58 -10.25
N TYR A 173 16.11 17.49 -11.20
CA TYR A 173 15.70 16.19 -11.73
C TYR A 173 16.83 15.60 -12.59
N VAL A 174 17.24 14.36 -12.31
CA VAL A 174 18.22 13.59 -13.07
C VAL A 174 17.68 12.17 -13.15
N GLU A 175 17.40 11.69 -14.37
CA GLU A 175 16.63 10.47 -14.59
C GLU A 175 17.43 9.20 -14.22
N GLU A 176 18.74 9.25 -14.41
CA GLU A 176 19.72 8.22 -14.10
C GLU A 176 19.83 7.93 -12.59
N HIS A 177 19.34 8.86 -11.75
CA HIS A 177 19.29 8.70 -10.29
C HIS A 177 17.92 8.22 -9.79
N MET A 178 16.92 8.06 -10.67
CA MET A 178 15.56 7.67 -10.30
C MET A 178 15.38 6.15 -10.27
N VAL A 179 14.45 5.69 -9.44
CA VAL A 179 14.04 4.28 -9.34
C VAL A 179 12.53 4.22 -9.49
N ALA A 180 12.03 3.21 -10.22
CA ALA A 180 10.62 2.98 -10.46
C ALA A 180 9.85 2.68 -9.13
N PRO A 181 9.06 3.61 -8.56
CA PRO A 181 8.39 3.43 -7.27
C PRO A 181 7.24 2.42 -7.38
N GLN A 182 6.66 2.00 -6.27
CA GLN A 182 5.44 1.16 -6.33
C GLN A 182 4.21 1.97 -6.80
N VAL A 183 4.20 3.28 -6.52
CA VAL A 183 3.13 4.21 -6.88
C VAL A 183 3.68 5.40 -7.66
N LEU A 184 3.10 5.69 -8.82
CA LEU A 184 3.27 6.95 -9.53
C LEU A 184 2.01 7.80 -9.38
N ILE A 185 2.19 9.08 -9.04
CA ILE A 185 1.12 10.05 -8.88
C ILE A 185 1.35 11.17 -9.91
N VAL A 186 0.43 11.34 -10.86
CA VAL A 186 0.49 12.45 -11.82
C VAL A 186 -0.64 13.43 -11.53
N ILE A 187 -0.28 14.65 -11.14
CA ILE A 187 -1.24 15.73 -10.88
C ILE A 187 -1.37 16.56 -12.15
N ALA A 188 -2.45 16.37 -12.89
CA ALA A 188 -2.75 17.16 -14.09
C ALA A 188 -3.50 18.45 -13.70
N HIS A 189 -3.01 19.59 -14.20
CA HIS A 189 -3.58 20.92 -13.96
C HIS A 189 -3.82 21.70 -15.26
N GLU A 190 -4.89 22.49 -15.27
CA GLU A 190 -5.26 23.40 -16.35
C GLU A 190 -5.14 24.89 -15.96
N LYS A 191 -4.50 25.19 -14.82
CA LYS A 191 -4.17 26.57 -14.43
C LYS A 191 -2.73 26.92 -14.83
N LYS A 192 -2.51 28.14 -15.32
CA LYS A 192 -1.16 28.65 -15.65
C LYS A 192 -0.26 28.72 -14.41
N ASP A 193 -0.87 29.01 -13.24
CA ASP A 193 -0.26 29.19 -11.93
C ASP A 193 0.78 28.10 -11.58
N THR A 194 0.53 26.84 -11.96
CA THR A 194 1.45 25.72 -11.72
C THR A 194 2.81 25.96 -12.36
N ALA A 195 2.87 26.44 -13.61
CA ALA A 195 4.13 26.71 -14.29
C ALA A 195 4.91 27.84 -13.59
N ASN A 196 4.21 28.90 -13.15
CA ASN A 196 4.80 30.03 -12.44
C ASN A 196 5.39 29.61 -11.07
N ILE A 197 4.68 28.74 -10.33
CA ILE A 197 5.18 28.18 -9.06
C ILE A 197 6.49 27.41 -9.31
N TYR A 198 6.54 26.57 -10.34
CA TYR A 198 7.74 25.79 -10.65
C TYR A 198 8.90 26.66 -11.13
N SER A 199 8.68 27.66 -11.99
CA SER A 199 9.74 28.58 -12.43
C SER A 199 10.31 29.43 -11.29
N THR A 200 9.48 29.85 -10.34
CA THR A 200 9.90 30.76 -9.26
C THR A 200 10.53 30.03 -8.06
N TYR A 201 10.02 28.84 -7.70
CA TYR A 201 10.42 28.13 -6.47
C TYR A 201 11.29 26.90 -6.73
N PHE A 202 11.19 26.25 -7.90
CA PHE A 202 11.76 24.93 -8.17
C PHE A 202 12.28 24.77 -9.62
N PRO A 203 13.03 25.73 -10.20
CA PRO A 203 13.24 25.83 -11.65
C PRO A 203 13.93 24.61 -12.29
N HIS A 204 14.79 23.89 -11.55
CA HIS A 204 15.53 22.73 -12.08
C HIS A 204 14.79 21.38 -11.94
N THR A 205 13.49 21.42 -11.68
CA THR A 205 12.61 20.24 -11.61
C THR A 205 11.84 19.96 -12.91
N LEU A 206 11.93 20.86 -13.90
CA LEU A 206 11.34 20.68 -15.23
C LEU A 206 11.96 19.44 -15.90
N ILE A 207 11.11 18.51 -16.31
CA ILE A 207 11.50 17.30 -17.00
C ILE A 207 11.61 17.60 -18.51
N PRO A 208 12.72 17.24 -19.18
CA PRO A 208 12.93 17.48 -20.61
C PRO A 208 11.99 16.65 -21.49
N GLU A 209 12.04 16.86 -22.80
CA GLU A 209 11.42 15.94 -23.75
C GLU A 209 12.10 14.57 -23.71
N GLY A 210 11.32 13.50 -23.82
CA GLY A 210 11.79 12.12 -23.68
C GLY A 210 10.68 11.17 -23.25
N ASP A 211 11.01 9.89 -23.05
CA ASP A 211 10.02 8.83 -22.77
C ASP A 211 9.24 9.05 -21.47
N THR A 212 9.92 9.48 -20.40
CA THR A 212 9.29 9.80 -19.10
C THR A 212 8.23 10.90 -19.25
N LYS A 213 8.57 12.01 -19.91
CA LYS A 213 7.61 13.08 -20.18
C LYS A 213 6.48 12.61 -21.09
N THR A 214 6.81 11.91 -22.17
CA THR A 214 5.84 11.39 -23.14
C THR A 214 4.83 10.45 -22.48
N ASN A 215 5.26 9.56 -21.59
CA ASN A 215 4.39 8.61 -20.91
C ASN A 215 3.56 9.24 -19.78
N LEU A 216 4.18 9.99 -18.86
CA LEU A 216 3.48 10.60 -17.73
C LEU A 216 2.45 11.65 -18.18
N THR A 217 2.72 12.39 -19.26
CA THR A 217 1.76 13.35 -19.85
C THR A 217 0.71 12.70 -20.78
N SER A 218 0.87 11.41 -21.13
CA SER A 218 0.05 10.75 -22.16
C SER A 218 -1.43 10.57 -21.79
N LEU A 219 -1.78 10.66 -20.51
CA LEU A 219 -3.11 10.38 -19.94
C LEU A 219 -3.70 9.02 -20.39
N LYS A 220 -2.87 8.00 -20.62
CA LYS A 220 -3.31 6.63 -20.91
C LYS A 220 -3.66 5.88 -19.61
N GLU A 221 -4.49 4.83 -19.69
CA GLU A 221 -4.77 3.96 -18.53
C GLU A 221 -3.60 2.99 -18.22
N LYS A 222 -2.66 2.86 -19.16
CA LYS A 222 -1.36 2.20 -18.99
C LYS A 222 -0.25 3.12 -19.47
N ILE A 223 0.81 3.24 -18.68
CA ILE A 223 1.99 4.06 -18.97
C ILE A 223 3.24 3.30 -18.57
N ASP A 224 4.37 3.62 -19.19
CA ASP A 224 5.66 3.06 -18.85
C ASP A 224 6.56 4.14 -18.23
N TYR A 225 7.31 3.80 -17.18
CA TYR A 225 8.27 4.69 -16.52
C TYR A 225 9.50 3.87 -16.11
N LEU A 226 10.68 4.33 -16.53
CA LEU A 226 11.97 3.63 -16.35
C LEU A 226 11.91 2.14 -16.76
N GLY A 227 11.22 1.85 -17.88
CA GLY A 227 11.06 0.50 -18.41
C GLY A 227 10.07 -0.41 -17.68
N VAL A 228 9.23 0.12 -16.77
CA VAL A 228 8.22 -0.66 -16.04
C VAL A 228 6.80 -0.18 -16.37
N GLU A 229 5.90 -1.12 -16.64
CA GLU A 229 4.46 -0.88 -16.90
C GLU A 229 3.72 -0.50 -15.60
N TYR A 230 2.92 0.55 -15.63
CA TYR A 230 2.00 0.95 -14.55
C TYR A 230 0.57 1.01 -15.06
N HIS A 231 -0.39 0.66 -14.20
CA HIS A 231 -1.82 0.75 -14.50
C HIS A 231 -2.46 1.87 -13.67
N LEU A 232 -3.29 2.69 -14.31
CA LEU A 232 -4.15 3.64 -13.62
C LEU A 232 -5.15 2.86 -12.75
N ASP A 233 -5.16 3.15 -11.46
CA ASP A 233 -5.99 2.44 -10.48
C ASP A 233 -7.13 3.31 -9.96
N SER A 234 -6.83 4.57 -9.63
CA SER A 234 -7.80 5.57 -9.17
C SER A 234 -7.47 7.00 -9.61
N VAL A 235 -8.45 7.89 -9.50
CA VAL A 235 -8.36 9.31 -9.87
C VAL A 235 -9.10 10.16 -8.84
N ILE A 236 -8.43 11.13 -8.21
CA ILE A 236 -9.08 12.12 -7.35
C ILE A 236 -9.44 13.35 -8.17
N LEU A 237 -10.68 13.81 -8.04
CA LEU A 237 -11.23 14.99 -8.69
C LEU A 237 -11.63 16.05 -7.68
N SER A 238 -11.37 17.32 -8.02
CA SER A 238 -12.10 18.46 -7.46
C SER A 238 -13.18 18.92 -8.44
N ASN A 239 -14.25 19.54 -7.95
CA ASN A 239 -15.28 20.10 -8.85
C ASN A 239 -14.69 21.25 -9.68
N TRP A 240 -14.86 21.20 -11.01
CA TRP A 240 -14.30 22.21 -11.91
C TRP A 240 -15.01 23.57 -11.79
N ASN A 241 -16.23 23.59 -11.25
CA ASN A 241 -17.01 24.80 -11.00
C ASN A 241 -16.77 25.42 -9.61
N LYS A 242 -15.71 25.05 -8.90
CA LYS A 242 -15.40 25.54 -7.53
C LYS A 242 -15.49 27.05 -7.41
N GLU A 243 -14.79 27.77 -8.27
CA GLU A 243 -14.65 29.23 -8.15
C GLU A 243 -16.01 29.92 -8.43
N ILE A 244 -16.82 29.38 -9.36
CA ILE A 244 -18.17 29.85 -9.71
C ILE A 244 -19.14 29.70 -8.53
N LEU A 245 -18.95 28.69 -7.68
CA LEU A 245 -19.83 28.38 -6.55
C LEU A 245 -19.29 28.83 -5.19
N ASN A 246 -18.06 29.34 -5.14
CA ASN A 246 -17.24 29.49 -3.93
C ASN A 246 -17.25 28.25 -3.01
N LYS A 247 -17.36 27.04 -3.60
CA LYS A 247 -17.57 25.77 -2.89
C LYS A 247 -16.78 24.65 -3.55
N GLY A 248 -15.84 24.08 -2.79
CA GLY A 248 -15.01 22.95 -3.21
C GLY A 248 -15.51 21.63 -2.63
N HIS A 249 -15.53 20.57 -3.45
CA HIS A 249 -15.75 19.19 -3.01
C HIS A 249 -14.78 18.25 -3.72
N GLY A 250 -14.25 17.28 -2.97
CA GLY A 250 -13.33 16.25 -3.47
C GLY A 250 -14.03 14.89 -3.59
N ILE A 251 -13.81 14.19 -4.70
CA ILE A 251 -14.34 12.84 -4.96
C ILE A 251 -13.27 11.92 -5.55
N ALA A 252 -13.49 10.62 -5.51
CA ALA A 252 -12.60 9.62 -6.09
C ALA A 252 -13.31 8.76 -7.14
N GLY A 253 -12.72 8.63 -8.33
CA GLY A 253 -12.93 7.48 -9.20
C GLY A 253 -11.97 6.35 -8.79
N ILE A 254 -12.47 5.13 -8.62
CA ILE A 254 -11.67 3.96 -8.24
C ILE A 254 -11.99 2.73 -9.10
N THR A 255 -11.13 1.71 -9.05
CA THR A 255 -11.37 0.42 -9.71
C THR A 255 -11.66 -0.71 -8.70
N CYS A 256 -12.50 -1.68 -9.09
CA CYS A 256 -12.75 -2.93 -8.37
C CYS A 256 -13.15 -4.05 -9.34
N LYS A 257 -12.55 -5.25 -9.22
CA LYS A 257 -12.64 -6.37 -10.19
C LYS A 257 -12.69 -5.88 -11.65
N ASN A 258 -11.70 -5.06 -12.02
CA ASN A 258 -11.51 -4.39 -13.32
C ASN A 258 -12.64 -3.44 -13.79
N ASN A 259 -13.70 -3.28 -13.01
CA ASN A 259 -14.77 -2.30 -13.23
C ASN A 259 -14.40 -0.95 -12.57
N LYS A 260 -15.07 0.12 -13.00
CA LYS A 260 -14.83 1.50 -12.54
C LYS A 260 -16.02 2.05 -11.77
N PHE A 261 -15.73 2.80 -10.70
CA PHE A 261 -16.70 3.33 -9.75
C PHE A 261 -16.36 4.77 -9.38
N VAL A 262 -17.33 5.50 -8.82
CA VAL A 262 -17.15 6.80 -8.16
C VAL A 262 -17.59 6.71 -6.69
N TYR A 263 -16.84 7.39 -5.84
CA TYR A 263 -17.16 7.68 -4.44
C TYR A 263 -17.31 9.19 -4.27
N ASN A 264 -18.44 9.65 -3.71
CA ASN A 264 -18.71 11.07 -3.44
C ASN A 264 -18.66 11.48 -1.95
N GLY A 265 -18.63 10.52 -1.03
CA GLY A 265 -18.70 10.78 0.43
C GLY A 265 -20.05 11.29 0.94
N TRP A 266 -21.10 11.29 0.12
CA TRP A 266 -22.41 11.81 0.51
C TRP A 266 -23.26 10.76 1.23
N THR A 267 -24.36 11.20 1.85
CA THR A 267 -25.30 10.34 2.59
C THR A 267 -26.74 10.60 2.18
N ARG A 268 -27.54 9.54 2.06
CA ARG A 268 -29.00 9.58 1.91
C ARG A 268 -29.73 9.30 3.23
N THR A 269 -30.99 9.74 3.31
CA THR A 269 -31.91 9.47 4.44
C THR A 269 -32.50 8.06 4.33
N SER A 270 -32.98 7.70 3.14
CA SER A 270 -33.58 6.39 2.87
C SER A 270 -32.78 5.57 1.86
N MET A 271 -32.82 4.24 1.99
CA MET A 271 -32.43 3.34 0.90
C MET A 271 -33.57 3.08 -0.11
N ASP A 272 -34.83 3.17 0.34
CA ASP A 272 -36.05 3.06 -0.46
C ASP A 272 -36.36 4.38 -1.21
N PRO A 273 -36.45 4.39 -2.55
CA PRO A 273 -36.84 5.55 -3.36
C PRO A 273 -38.19 6.19 -2.98
N ALA A 274 -39.18 5.41 -2.53
CA ALA A 274 -40.49 5.94 -2.13
C ALA A 274 -40.44 6.75 -0.81
N MET A 275 -39.36 6.60 -0.05
CA MET A 275 -39.20 7.15 1.30
C MET A 275 -38.18 8.30 1.37
N VAL A 276 -37.62 8.74 0.24
CA VAL A 276 -36.59 9.81 0.15
C VAL A 276 -37.01 11.13 0.83
N ASN A 277 -38.30 11.46 0.80
CA ASN A 277 -38.86 12.68 1.37
C ASN A 277 -39.26 12.57 2.86
N LYS A 278 -39.05 11.41 3.52
CA LYS A 278 -39.33 11.26 4.96
C LYS A 278 -38.06 11.48 5.79
N GLU A 279 -38.20 12.10 6.96
CA GLU A 279 -37.09 12.36 7.88
C GLU A 279 -36.63 11.09 8.60
N ILE A 280 -35.85 10.27 7.90
CA ILE A 280 -35.13 9.16 8.52
C ILE A 280 -33.85 9.70 9.17
N THR A 281 -33.75 9.53 10.49
CA THR A 281 -32.66 10.05 11.34
C THR A 281 -31.29 9.44 11.03
N ARG A 282 -31.24 8.29 10.34
CA ARG A 282 -30.01 7.59 9.96
C ARG A 282 -29.50 8.07 8.60
N LYS A 283 -28.41 8.85 8.60
CA LYS A 283 -27.68 9.27 7.39
C LYS A 283 -26.77 8.15 6.87
N ILE A 284 -27.27 7.38 5.90
CA ILE A 284 -26.59 6.22 5.28
C ILE A 284 -25.68 6.68 4.14
N PRO A 285 -24.40 6.28 4.07
CA PRO A 285 -23.51 6.62 2.95
C PRO A 285 -24.05 6.16 1.59
N CYS A 286 -23.87 6.99 0.56
CA CYS A 286 -24.06 6.55 -0.83
C CYS A 286 -23.11 5.40 -1.14
N GLU A 287 -23.61 4.37 -1.82
CA GLU A 287 -22.82 3.23 -2.29
C GLU A 287 -21.79 3.64 -3.37
N LEU A 288 -20.84 2.74 -3.70
CA LEU A 288 -19.94 2.95 -4.84
C LEU A 288 -20.74 2.98 -6.14
N MET A 289 -20.84 4.17 -6.75
CA MET A 289 -21.60 4.40 -7.97
C MET A 289 -20.87 3.77 -9.17
N PRO A 290 -21.43 2.75 -9.86
CA PRO A 290 -20.76 2.16 -11.02
C PRO A 290 -20.71 3.15 -12.18
N TYR A 291 -19.51 3.45 -12.68
CA TYR A 291 -19.30 4.58 -13.58
C TYR A 291 -18.02 4.40 -14.42
N ASN A 292 -18.18 4.16 -15.72
CA ASN A 292 -17.06 3.93 -16.64
C ASN A 292 -16.35 5.24 -17.04
N TRP A 293 -15.60 5.80 -16.09
CA TRP A 293 -14.85 7.03 -16.31
C TRP A 293 -13.66 6.85 -17.26
N ASN A 294 -13.27 7.94 -17.93
CA ASN A 294 -12.21 8.00 -18.92
C ASN A 294 -11.42 9.31 -18.76
N ILE A 295 -10.09 9.24 -18.67
CA ILE A 295 -9.27 10.42 -18.37
C ILE A 295 -8.86 11.27 -19.59
N LYS A 296 -9.18 10.83 -20.81
CA LYS A 296 -8.90 11.54 -22.07
C LYS A 296 -10.12 12.27 -22.64
N LYS A 297 -11.30 11.66 -22.61
CA LYS A 297 -12.53 12.22 -23.15
C LYS A 297 -13.73 11.78 -22.32
N HIS A 298 -14.39 12.73 -21.67
CA HIS A 298 -15.49 12.46 -20.75
C HIS A 298 -16.47 13.64 -20.69
N GLY A 299 -17.77 13.33 -20.54
CA GLY A 299 -18.80 14.34 -20.36
C GLY A 299 -18.74 15.01 -18.99
N ASP A 300 -19.39 16.17 -18.86
CA ASP A 300 -19.62 16.76 -17.54
C ASP A 300 -20.73 15.99 -16.81
N PHE A 301 -20.50 15.74 -15.53
CA PHE A 301 -21.50 15.18 -14.63
C PHE A 301 -21.56 16.00 -13.35
N CYS A 302 -22.72 16.03 -12.71
CA CYS A 302 -22.90 16.69 -11.43
C CYS A 302 -23.41 15.68 -10.40
N LEU A 303 -23.13 15.92 -9.12
CA LEU A 303 -23.61 15.07 -8.04
C LEU A 303 -24.98 15.55 -7.57
N SER A 304 -25.95 14.64 -7.57
CA SER A 304 -27.33 14.92 -7.16
C SER A 304 -27.55 14.67 -5.67
N PRO A 305 -27.89 15.69 -4.85
CA PRO A 305 -28.03 15.52 -3.40
C PRO A 305 -29.17 14.58 -2.98
N LYS A 306 -30.11 14.31 -3.89
CA LYS A 306 -31.25 13.42 -3.66
C LYS A 306 -30.94 11.96 -4.01
N ASN A 307 -30.17 11.74 -5.07
CA ASN A 307 -30.19 10.47 -5.81
C ASN A 307 -28.96 9.56 -5.58
N CYS A 308 -27.93 10.02 -4.86
CA CYS A 308 -26.67 9.26 -4.65
C CYS A 308 -26.02 8.72 -5.94
N ILE A 309 -26.27 9.35 -7.09
CA ILE A 309 -25.86 8.90 -8.44
C ILE A 309 -25.24 10.09 -9.19
N PRO A 310 -24.26 9.88 -10.11
CA PRO A 310 -23.71 10.95 -10.95
C PRO A 310 -24.71 11.29 -12.06
N GLU A 311 -25.34 12.47 -12.00
CA GLU A 311 -26.25 12.94 -13.04
C GLU A 311 -25.42 13.50 -14.22
N VAL A 312 -25.45 12.76 -15.33
CA VAL A 312 -24.73 13.13 -16.57
C VAL A 312 -25.54 14.20 -17.29
N MET A 313 -25.02 15.43 -17.29
CA MET A 313 -25.77 16.60 -17.76
C MET A 313 -25.77 16.68 -19.28
N LYS A 314 -26.96 16.68 -19.90
CA LYS A 314 -27.13 16.83 -21.35
C LYS A 314 -26.96 18.27 -21.87
N SER A 315 -27.04 19.30 -21.01
CA SER A 315 -26.86 20.69 -21.44
C SER A 315 -26.35 21.63 -20.33
N VAL A 316 -25.65 22.68 -20.74
CA VAL A 316 -25.02 23.69 -19.85
C VAL A 316 -26.07 24.57 -19.15
N LYS A 317 -27.26 24.77 -19.73
CA LYS A 317 -28.32 25.62 -19.14
C LYS A 317 -28.75 25.14 -17.75
N GLY A 318 -28.75 23.83 -17.50
CA GLY A 318 -29.06 23.22 -16.20
C GLY A 318 -27.97 23.37 -15.12
N ILE A 319 -26.84 24.01 -15.40
CA ILE A 319 -25.76 24.25 -14.42
C ILE A 319 -26.03 25.53 -13.60
N LYS A 320 -26.86 26.46 -14.11
CA LYS A 320 -27.30 27.65 -13.37
C LYS A 320 -28.37 27.26 -12.32
N GLY A 321 -27.99 27.18 -11.03
CA GLY A 321 -28.96 27.15 -9.93
C GLY A 321 -28.51 26.51 -8.61
N ARG A 322 -27.75 25.40 -8.70
CA ARG A 322 -26.99 24.71 -7.62
C ARG A 322 -26.61 23.30 -8.12
N ASN A 323 -25.34 23.02 -8.38
CA ASN A 323 -24.84 21.65 -8.56
C ASN A 323 -23.31 21.58 -8.52
N LEU A 324 -22.72 20.64 -7.77
CA LEU A 324 -21.27 20.41 -7.76
C LEU A 324 -20.89 19.51 -8.94
N CYS A 325 -20.09 20.01 -9.88
CA CYS A 325 -19.88 19.37 -11.19
C CYS A 325 -18.41 19.02 -11.46
N PHE A 326 -18.21 17.88 -12.10
CA PHE A 326 -16.97 17.14 -12.21
C PHE A 326 -16.79 16.60 -13.65
N ASN A 327 -15.56 16.20 -13.97
CA ASN A 327 -15.20 15.60 -15.25
C ASN A 327 -13.85 14.86 -15.05
N PHE A 328 -13.65 13.73 -15.73
CA PHE A 328 -12.38 12.99 -15.67
C PHE A 328 -11.36 13.43 -16.74
N SER A 329 -11.81 14.16 -17.77
CA SER A 329 -11.01 14.62 -18.91
C SER A 329 -10.60 16.10 -18.86
N LYS A 330 -11.20 16.91 -17.96
CA LYS A 330 -10.81 18.31 -17.71
C LYS A 330 -10.73 18.63 -16.20
N GLY A 331 -10.16 19.77 -15.86
CA GLY A 331 -9.94 20.24 -14.48
C GLY A 331 -8.75 19.57 -13.79
N LYS A 332 -8.51 19.97 -12.53
CA LYS A 332 -7.43 19.40 -11.71
C LYS A 332 -7.73 17.95 -11.32
N ARG A 333 -6.78 17.06 -11.59
CA ARG A 333 -6.91 15.60 -11.44
C ARG A 333 -5.64 15.03 -10.82
N ILE A 334 -5.76 14.22 -9.77
CA ILE A 334 -4.64 13.43 -9.23
C ILE A 334 -4.83 12.00 -9.72
N LEU A 335 -3.97 11.55 -10.62
CA LEU A 335 -4.00 10.23 -11.24
C LEU A 335 -3.07 9.30 -10.45
N VAL A 336 -3.60 8.18 -9.95
CA VAL A 336 -2.83 7.22 -9.15
C VAL A 336 -2.58 5.96 -9.98
N TYR A 337 -1.32 5.78 -10.36
CA TYR A 337 -0.84 4.66 -11.15
C TYR A 337 -0.07 3.69 -10.27
N ILE A 338 -0.37 2.40 -10.37
CA ILE A 338 0.24 1.33 -9.56
C ILE A 338 1.13 0.46 -10.44
N ARG A 339 2.36 0.19 -9.96
CA ARG A 339 3.37 -0.59 -10.70
C ARG A 339 2.88 -2.02 -10.92
N LYS A 340 3.01 -2.52 -12.15
CA LYS A 340 2.67 -3.90 -12.51
C LYS A 340 3.82 -4.84 -12.15
N ASP A 341 3.95 -5.15 -10.86
CA ASP A 341 4.96 -6.11 -10.41
C ASP A 341 4.68 -7.53 -10.96
N PRO A 342 5.70 -8.29 -11.41
CA PRO A 342 5.53 -9.64 -11.95
C PRO A 342 5.22 -10.72 -10.90
N MET A 343 4.78 -10.32 -9.69
CA MET A 343 4.28 -11.24 -8.66
C MET A 343 2.77 -11.46 -8.85
N ARG A 344 2.38 -12.75 -8.88
CA ARG A 344 1.05 -13.28 -9.23
C ARG A 344 -0.08 -12.25 -9.37
N GLU A 345 -0.53 -12.09 -10.61
CA GLU A 345 -1.95 -11.83 -10.86
C GLU A 345 -2.79 -12.95 -10.24
N THR A 346 -3.32 -12.66 -9.06
CA THR A 346 -4.50 -13.31 -8.49
C THR A 346 -5.74 -12.52 -8.90
N SER A 347 -5.87 -12.23 -10.19
CA SER A 347 -7.04 -11.58 -10.81
C SER A 347 -8.28 -12.48 -10.86
N ILE A 348 -8.16 -13.71 -10.32
CA ILE A 348 -9.21 -14.68 -10.11
C ILE A 348 -9.40 -14.89 -8.61
N GLU A 349 -10.05 -13.92 -7.95
CA GLU A 349 -10.88 -14.22 -6.79
C GLU A 349 -12.23 -14.71 -7.33
N THR A 350 -12.38 -16.03 -7.42
CA THR A 350 -13.71 -16.67 -7.47
C THR A 350 -14.52 -16.22 -6.26
N ASP A 351 -15.79 -15.84 -6.47
CA ASP A 351 -16.71 -15.57 -5.36
C ASP A 351 -17.08 -16.92 -4.72
N ASP A 352 -16.20 -17.41 -3.84
CA ASP A 352 -16.20 -18.79 -3.32
C ASP A 352 -17.22 -18.98 -2.19
N THR A 353 -18.50 -18.95 -2.57
CA THR A 353 -19.63 -19.31 -1.69
C THR A 353 -20.03 -20.77 -1.89
N THR A 354 -19.31 -21.70 -1.25
CA THR A 354 -19.89 -23.02 -0.87
C THR A 354 -19.05 -23.73 0.20
N ASP A 355 -19.68 -24.70 0.87
CA ASP A 355 -19.16 -25.31 2.09
C ASP A 355 -18.15 -26.46 1.91
N LYS A 356 -17.43 -26.74 3.00
CA LYS A 356 -16.40 -27.78 3.08
C LYS A 356 -17.00 -29.20 3.09
N LYS A 357 -16.55 -30.07 2.16
CA LYS A 357 -15.98 -31.39 2.52
C LYS A 357 -15.22 -32.05 1.35
N PRO A 358 -14.26 -32.98 1.61
CA PRO A 358 -13.31 -33.44 0.59
C PRO A 358 -13.51 -34.91 0.14
N VAL A 359 -13.35 -35.20 -1.16
CA VAL A 359 -13.28 -36.59 -1.69
C VAL A 359 -12.18 -36.76 -2.75
N LYS A 360 -11.16 -37.52 -2.36
CA LYS A 360 -10.29 -38.47 -3.12
C LYS A 360 -9.67 -38.09 -4.49
N LYS A 361 -8.39 -38.48 -4.65
CA LYS A 361 -7.65 -38.56 -5.93
C LYS A 361 -8.08 -39.77 -6.76
N ALA A 362 -7.91 -39.69 -8.08
CA ALA A 362 -7.69 -40.83 -8.96
C ALA A 362 -6.49 -40.56 -9.91
N LYS A 363 -5.91 -41.61 -10.51
CA LYS A 363 -4.81 -41.55 -11.49
C LYS A 363 -5.04 -42.56 -12.63
N THR A 364 -4.94 -42.10 -13.88
CA THR A 364 -4.60 -42.84 -15.13
C THR A 364 -4.48 -41.76 -16.23
N ALA A 365 -3.55 -41.71 -17.19
CA ALA A 365 -2.86 -42.72 -18.03
C ALA A 365 -3.82 -43.33 -19.09
N LYS A 366 -3.47 -43.52 -20.38
CA LYS A 366 -2.15 -43.51 -21.06
C LYS A 366 -2.30 -43.46 -22.62
N ALA A 367 -1.44 -42.70 -23.32
CA ALA A 367 -1.12 -42.81 -24.78
C ALA A 367 -2.27 -42.53 -25.80
N ALA A 368 -2.06 -42.44 -27.14
CA ALA A 368 -0.87 -42.72 -27.96
C ALA A 368 -0.67 -41.82 -29.22
N LYS A 369 0.60 -41.76 -29.69
CA LYS A 369 1.18 -41.63 -31.06
C LYS A 369 0.34 -40.97 -32.19
N ALA A 370 0.80 -39.92 -32.89
CA ALA A 370 1.95 -39.78 -33.84
C ALA A 370 1.63 -40.29 -35.28
N ALA A 371 2.22 -39.84 -36.40
CA ALA A 371 3.36 -38.93 -36.71
C ALA A 371 3.08 -38.15 -38.05
N LYS A 372 3.96 -37.60 -38.91
CA LYS A 372 5.45 -37.47 -39.05
C LYS A 372 5.79 -36.41 -40.15
N VAL A 373 6.90 -35.63 -40.01
CA VAL A 373 7.84 -35.14 -41.10
C VAL A 373 7.30 -34.32 -42.32
N ALA A 374 7.99 -33.35 -42.94
CA ALA A 374 9.13 -32.43 -42.63
C ALA A 374 9.14 -31.30 -43.70
N LYS A 375 9.88 -30.19 -43.56
CA LYS A 375 11.31 -30.02 -43.95
C LYS A 375 11.87 -28.73 -43.30
N ALA A 376 13.19 -28.52 -43.33
CA ALA A 376 13.86 -27.37 -42.70
C ALA A 376 14.89 -26.71 -43.62
N THR A 377 15.17 -25.42 -43.40
CA THR A 377 16.38 -24.73 -43.89
C THR A 377 16.82 -23.59 -42.97
N HIS A 378 18.12 -23.61 -42.67
CA HIS A 378 19.05 -22.56 -42.23
C HIS A 378 18.73 -21.55 -41.10
N ILE A 379 19.72 -21.47 -40.21
CA ILE A 379 19.93 -20.48 -39.16
C ILE A 379 20.95 -19.45 -39.70
N VAL A 380 20.77 -18.16 -39.37
CA VAL A 380 21.88 -17.18 -39.38
C VAL A 380 22.14 -16.75 -37.93
N VAL A 381 23.37 -16.98 -37.46
CA VAL A 381 23.80 -16.62 -36.11
C VAL A 381 24.42 -15.22 -36.14
N LYS A 382 24.03 -14.35 -35.20
CA LYS A 382 24.86 -13.21 -34.80
C LYS A 382 25.04 -13.22 -33.28
N GLN A 383 26.21 -13.67 -32.83
CA GLN A 383 26.57 -13.67 -31.42
C GLN A 383 26.78 -12.24 -30.91
N SER A 384 26.47 -12.02 -29.65
CA SER A 384 27.07 -10.97 -28.82
C SER A 384 27.45 -11.58 -27.48
N SER A 385 28.59 -11.15 -26.92
CA SER A 385 29.31 -11.90 -25.88
C SER A 385 28.82 -11.59 -24.46
N GLN A 386 28.62 -12.63 -23.65
CA GLN A 386 28.52 -12.54 -22.19
C GLN A 386 29.33 -13.67 -21.55
N GLN A 387 30.04 -13.35 -20.46
CA GLN A 387 30.90 -14.31 -19.77
C GLN A 387 30.11 -15.46 -19.11
N PRO A 388 30.69 -16.67 -18.98
CA PRO A 388 30.02 -17.81 -18.36
C PRO A 388 29.67 -17.55 -16.89
N LYS A 389 28.37 -17.64 -16.58
CA LYS A 389 27.76 -17.28 -15.30
C LYS A 389 28.13 -18.29 -14.20
N LYS A 390 29.27 -18.07 -13.53
CA LYS A 390 29.74 -18.93 -12.42
C LYS A 390 28.69 -19.05 -11.32
N CYS A 391 28.42 -20.27 -10.88
CA CYS A 391 27.50 -20.56 -9.78
C CYS A 391 28.22 -20.64 -8.43
N PRO A 392 27.58 -20.28 -7.30
CA PRO A 392 28.13 -20.48 -5.96
C PRO A 392 28.29 -21.97 -5.62
N ASP A 393 29.23 -22.28 -4.72
CA ASP A 393 29.56 -23.64 -4.29
C ASP A 393 28.33 -24.50 -3.94
N GLY A 394 28.34 -25.75 -4.42
CA GLY A 394 27.22 -26.68 -4.27
C GLY A 394 26.02 -26.40 -5.18
N LYS A 395 26.18 -25.53 -6.21
CA LYS A 395 25.20 -25.32 -7.28
C LYS A 395 25.84 -25.45 -8.67
N VAL A 396 25.06 -25.93 -9.63
CA VAL A 396 25.39 -26.01 -11.05
C VAL A 396 24.43 -25.16 -11.88
N LEU A 397 24.89 -24.66 -13.04
CA LEU A 397 24.04 -23.87 -13.94
C LEU A 397 23.11 -24.81 -14.71
N ASN A 398 21.79 -24.60 -14.62
CA ASN A 398 20.83 -25.28 -15.48
C ASN A 398 20.75 -24.53 -16.83
N PRO A 399 21.18 -25.13 -17.96
CA PRO A 399 21.28 -24.42 -19.25
C PRO A 399 19.91 -24.03 -19.81
N ALA A 400 18.87 -24.84 -19.59
CA ALA A 400 17.51 -24.57 -20.05
C ALA A 400 16.80 -23.41 -19.31
N THR A 401 17.38 -22.88 -18.23
CA THR A 401 16.76 -21.81 -17.41
C THR A 401 17.71 -20.68 -17.03
N GLY A 402 19.01 -20.80 -17.29
CA GLY A 402 20.02 -19.78 -16.93
C GLY A 402 20.20 -19.57 -15.41
N ARG A 403 19.77 -20.54 -14.58
CA ARG A 403 19.72 -20.44 -13.11
C ARG A 403 20.60 -21.48 -12.43
N CYS A 404 21.26 -21.07 -11.34
CA CYS A 404 22.08 -21.95 -10.51
C CYS A 404 21.22 -22.80 -9.55
N ILE A 405 21.15 -24.12 -9.78
CA ILE A 405 20.40 -25.08 -8.96
C ILE A 405 21.35 -25.92 -8.09
N LEU A 406 20.90 -26.34 -6.90
CA LEU A 406 21.69 -27.20 -6.01
C LEU A 406 22.06 -28.52 -6.70
N THR A 407 23.30 -29.01 -6.54
CA THR A 407 23.80 -30.20 -7.26
C THR A 407 22.92 -31.44 -7.04
N LYS A 408 22.36 -31.62 -5.84
CA LYS A 408 21.39 -32.70 -5.51
C LYS A 408 20.08 -32.67 -6.33
N ASN A 409 19.78 -31.58 -7.03
CA ASN A 409 18.64 -31.44 -7.92
C ASN A 409 19.03 -31.61 -9.41
N ALA A 410 20.32 -31.62 -9.76
CA ALA A 410 20.80 -31.68 -11.14
C ALA A 410 20.45 -33.02 -11.82
N ALA A 411 20.65 -34.13 -11.11
CA ALA A 411 20.26 -35.47 -11.58
C ALA A 411 18.75 -35.60 -11.87
N LYS A 412 17.89 -34.86 -11.15
CA LYS A 412 16.44 -34.80 -11.42
C LYS A 412 16.06 -33.88 -12.60
N ALA A 413 17.03 -33.17 -13.17
CA ALA A 413 16.87 -32.28 -14.31
C ALA A 413 17.60 -32.80 -15.57
N GLY A 414 18.11 -34.03 -15.56
CA GLY A 414 18.82 -34.65 -16.69
C GLY A 414 20.18 -34.02 -17.00
N ILE A 415 20.80 -33.32 -16.03
CA ILE A 415 22.09 -32.66 -16.21
C ILE A 415 23.20 -33.63 -15.78
N ASP A 416 24.14 -33.92 -16.68
CA ASP A 416 25.34 -34.70 -16.36
C ASP A 416 26.26 -33.92 -15.39
N THR A 417 26.87 -34.63 -14.45
CA THR A 417 27.78 -34.10 -13.42
C THR A 417 29.11 -34.85 -13.36
N THR A 418 29.49 -35.58 -14.41
CA THR A 418 30.75 -36.35 -14.50
C THR A 418 32.04 -35.53 -14.37
N THR A 419 32.01 -34.22 -14.64
CA THR A 419 33.18 -33.32 -14.69
C THR A 419 33.48 -32.55 -13.40
N VAL A 420 33.06 -33.05 -12.23
CA VAL A 420 33.53 -32.57 -10.92
C VAL A 420 33.96 -33.72 -10.01
N LYS A 421 35.03 -34.42 -10.44
CA LYS A 421 35.96 -35.08 -9.51
C LYS A 421 37.11 -34.10 -9.19
N ASP A 422 37.86 -34.39 -8.15
CA ASP A 422 39.05 -33.64 -7.71
C ASP A 422 38.86 -32.18 -7.24
N VAL A 423 38.16 -32.03 -6.11
CA VAL A 423 38.55 -31.03 -5.10
C VAL A 423 38.76 -31.73 -3.75
N LYS A 424 39.95 -31.57 -3.17
CA LYS A 424 40.37 -32.18 -1.89
C LYS A 424 39.44 -31.78 -0.72
N LYS A 425 39.33 -32.65 0.30
CA LYS A 425 38.68 -32.36 1.59
C LYS A 425 39.24 -31.07 2.22
N SER A 426 38.54 -29.94 2.08
CA SER A 426 38.79 -28.74 2.87
C SER A 426 38.15 -28.86 4.25
N LYS A 427 38.84 -28.40 5.30
CA LYS A 427 38.33 -28.44 6.68
C LYS A 427 37.18 -27.43 6.81
N LYS A 428 36.00 -27.87 7.29
CA LYS A 428 34.90 -26.96 7.61
C LYS A 428 35.35 -25.95 8.66
N SER A 429 35.31 -24.66 8.32
CA SER A 429 35.53 -23.57 9.28
C SER A 429 34.41 -23.53 10.32
N PRO A 430 34.70 -23.21 11.60
CA PRO A 430 33.68 -23.13 12.64
C PRO A 430 32.63 -22.06 12.35
N LYS A 431 31.36 -22.43 12.49
CA LYS A 431 30.21 -21.53 12.30
C LYS A 431 30.13 -20.52 13.45
N LYS A 432 30.75 -19.34 13.27
CA LYS A 432 30.58 -18.20 14.18
C LYS A 432 29.10 -17.82 14.31
N CYS A 433 28.69 -17.43 15.52
CA CYS A 433 27.35 -16.93 15.82
C CYS A 433 27.38 -15.41 16.01
N PRO A 434 26.25 -14.70 15.74
CA PRO A 434 26.12 -13.29 16.08
C PRO A 434 26.18 -13.07 17.60
N ASP A 435 26.56 -11.86 18.01
CA ASP A 435 26.76 -11.52 19.43
C ASP A 435 25.51 -11.78 20.30
N GLY A 436 25.76 -12.17 21.55
CA GLY A 436 24.72 -12.65 22.47
C GLY A 436 24.15 -14.04 22.14
N LYS A 437 24.74 -14.78 21.17
CA LYS A 437 24.36 -16.16 20.83
C LYS A 437 25.56 -17.11 20.78
N VAL A 438 25.37 -18.32 21.29
CA VAL A 438 26.35 -19.43 21.32
C VAL A 438 25.90 -20.54 20.36
N LEU A 439 26.84 -21.19 19.69
CA LEU A 439 26.54 -22.35 18.84
C LEU A 439 26.19 -23.57 19.71
N ASN A 440 24.97 -24.07 19.61
CA ASN A 440 24.59 -25.35 20.20
C ASN A 440 25.19 -26.49 19.34
N PRO A 441 26.08 -27.35 19.89
CA PRO A 441 26.81 -28.35 19.10
C PRO A 441 25.91 -29.48 18.59
N ALA A 442 24.90 -29.88 19.37
CA ALA A 442 23.98 -30.97 19.00
C ALA A 442 23.02 -30.59 17.84
N THR A 443 22.82 -29.31 17.56
CA THR A 443 21.87 -28.82 16.54
C THR A 443 22.49 -27.95 15.44
N GLY A 444 23.74 -27.50 15.61
CA GLY A 444 24.41 -26.59 14.68
C GLY A 444 23.73 -25.21 14.55
N ARG A 445 22.93 -24.80 15.55
CA ARG A 445 22.16 -23.54 15.58
C ARG A 445 22.68 -22.59 16.65
N CYS A 446 22.63 -21.29 16.37
CA CYS A 446 22.99 -20.24 17.33
C CYS A 446 21.81 -19.95 18.26
N ILE A 447 21.99 -20.14 19.57
CA ILE A 447 20.98 -19.92 20.62
C ILE A 447 21.41 -18.77 21.54
N LEU A 448 20.46 -18.00 22.07
CA LEU A 448 20.76 -16.90 23.00
C LEU A 448 21.49 -17.41 24.26
N THR A 449 22.49 -16.69 24.75
CA THR A 449 23.35 -17.13 25.89
C THR A 449 22.53 -17.49 27.14
N LYS A 450 21.46 -16.74 27.44
CA LYS A 450 20.50 -17.01 28.53
C LYS A 450 19.73 -18.34 28.42
N ASN A 451 19.69 -18.93 27.23
CA ASN A 451 19.11 -20.26 26.99
C ASN A 451 20.21 -21.35 27.02
N ALA A 452 21.46 -21.01 26.71
CA ALA A 452 22.60 -21.93 26.77
C ALA A 452 22.96 -22.30 28.22
N THR A 453 22.89 -21.35 29.15
CA THR A 453 23.08 -21.60 30.58
C THR A 453 21.97 -22.50 31.15
N LYS A 454 20.71 -22.28 30.79
CA LYS A 454 19.58 -23.17 31.15
C LYS A 454 19.66 -24.57 30.54
N ALA A 455 20.54 -24.79 29.55
CA ALA A 455 20.74 -26.08 28.89
C ALA A 455 22.08 -26.76 29.27
N GLY A 456 22.83 -26.20 30.24
CA GLY A 456 24.12 -26.77 30.69
C GLY A 456 25.28 -26.64 29.68
N ILE A 457 25.13 -25.87 28.60
CA ILE A 457 26.07 -25.84 27.46
C ILE A 457 27.33 -24.98 27.75
N ALA A 458 27.33 -24.19 28.82
CA ALA A 458 28.26 -23.09 29.03
C ALA A 458 29.42 -23.40 30.02
N MET A 459 30.30 -24.36 29.69
CA MET A 459 31.60 -24.50 30.40
C MET A 459 32.70 -25.19 29.56
N LYS A 460 33.53 -24.37 28.88
CA LYS A 460 34.97 -24.61 28.51
C LYS A 460 35.46 -23.52 27.53
N ALA A 461 35.79 -22.34 28.06
CA ALA A 461 36.43 -21.24 27.31
C ALA A 461 37.20 -20.28 28.24
N ALA A 462 37.95 -20.81 29.22
CA ALA A 462 38.66 -20.00 30.21
C ALA A 462 39.98 -20.68 30.65
N LYS A 463 41.03 -20.58 29.82
CA LYS A 463 42.45 -20.78 30.17
C LYS A 463 43.38 -20.34 29.03
N ALA A 464 43.51 -19.03 28.85
CA ALA A 464 44.56 -18.37 28.06
C ALA A 464 44.71 -16.92 28.59
N SER A 465 45.91 -16.34 28.49
CA SER A 465 46.29 -14.97 28.88
C SER A 465 45.81 -14.47 30.26
N SER A 466 46.72 -14.49 31.24
CA SER A 466 46.60 -13.77 32.51
C SER A 466 47.28 -12.39 32.47
N LYS A 467 47.13 -11.61 33.57
CA LYS A 467 47.54 -10.20 33.81
C LYS A 467 46.48 -9.19 33.33
N ASP A 468 45.85 -8.40 34.19
CA ASP A 468 46.52 -7.52 35.17
C ASP A 468 45.94 -7.54 36.61
N LYS A 469 46.49 -6.73 37.52
CA LYS A 469 46.11 -6.60 38.94
C LYS A 469 45.15 -5.42 39.17
N GLY A 470 43.98 -5.70 39.77
CA GLY A 470 43.08 -4.68 40.33
C GLY A 470 42.40 -5.21 41.59
N LYS A 471 42.59 -4.55 42.73
CA LYS A 471 42.21 -5.04 44.07
C LYS A 471 41.18 -4.11 44.72
N VAL A 472 39.90 -4.50 44.71
CA VAL A 472 38.82 -3.88 45.51
C VAL A 472 37.86 -4.96 46.01
N ASP A 473 37.28 -4.75 47.20
CA ASP A 473 36.80 -5.82 48.09
C ASP A 473 35.40 -6.40 47.80
N ILE A 474 35.24 -7.68 48.17
CA ILE A 474 33.97 -8.40 48.12
C ILE A 474 33.12 -8.07 49.36
N LYS A 475 32.26 -7.04 49.28
CA LYS A 475 31.14 -6.91 50.22
C LYS A 475 30.00 -7.85 49.81
N LYS A 476 29.72 -8.85 50.65
CA LYS A 476 28.56 -9.76 50.51
C LYS A 476 27.25 -8.94 50.51
N SER A 477 26.45 -9.03 49.45
CA SER A 477 25.03 -8.65 49.47
C SER A 477 24.15 -9.91 49.52
N LYS A 478 23.03 -9.84 50.23
CA LYS A 478 22.17 -11.00 50.54
C LYS A 478 21.26 -11.35 49.35
N GLN A 479 20.89 -12.63 49.23
CA GLN A 479 19.81 -13.05 48.33
C GLN A 479 18.51 -12.32 48.71
N GLN A 480 18.01 -11.45 47.82
CA GLN A 480 16.63 -10.98 47.90
C GLN A 480 15.70 -12.08 47.36
N LYS A 481 14.82 -12.60 48.22
CA LYS A 481 13.65 -13.37 47.77
C LYS A 481 12.80 -12.47 46.88
N GLN A 482 12.48 -12.91 45.67
CA GLN A 482 11.53 -12.18 44.82
C GLN A 482 10.13 -12.19 45.46
N PRO A 483 9.36 -11.09 45.38
CA PRO A 483 8.01 -11.04 45.94
C PRO A 483 7.06 -12.01 45.21
N PRO A 484 6.00 -12.50 45.89
CA PRO A 484 5.05 -13.44 45.29
C PRO A 484 4.33 -12.82 44.08
N LYS A 485 4.19 -13.65 43.05
CA LYS A 485 3.68 -13.25 41.74
C LYS A 485 2.17 -13.02 41.76
N LYS A 486 1.73 -11.77 42.01
CA LYS A 486 0.33 -11.37 41.86
C LYS A 486 -0.18 -11.66 40.43
N CYS A 487 -1.44 -12.06 40.34
CA CYS A 487 -2.15 -12.28 39.09
C CYS A 487 -3.15 -11.14 38.82
N PRO A 488 -3.54 -10.88 37.56
CA PRO A 488 -4.61 -9.94 37.24
C PRO A 488 -5.97 -10.45 37.73
N ASP A 489 -6.93 -9.54 37.91
CA ASP A 489 -8.27 -9.86 38.42
C ASP A 489 -8.98 -10.95 37.59
N GLY A 490 -9.72 -11.81 38.29
CA GLY A 490 -10.34 -13.01 37.72
C GLY A 490 -9.36 -14.15 37.38
N LYS A 491 -8.09 -14.08 37.84
CA LYS A 491 -7.10 -15.14 37.66
C LYS A 491 -6.32 -15.45 38.94
N GLU A 492 -6.12 -16.74 39.18
CA GLU A 492 -5.38 -17.28 40.33
C GLU A 492 -4.05 -17.90 39.91
N LEU A 493 -3.07 -17.91 40.81
CA LEU A 493 -1.74 -18.47 40.56
C LEU A 493 -1.76 -19.99 40.77
N ASN A 494 -1.72 -20.76 39.69
CA ASN A 494 -1.57 -22.21 39.77
C ASN A 494 -0.19 -22.57 40.37
N PRO A 495 -0.10 -23.26 41.53
CA PRO A 495 1.16 -23.46 42.24
C PRO A 495 2.10 -24.43 41.53
N ALA A 496 1.57 -25.45 40.84
CA ALA A 496 2.36 -26.46 40.12
C ALA A 496 3.07 -25.90 38.87
N THR A 497 2.56 -24.80 38.29
CA THR A 497 3.10 -24.23 37.03
C THR A 497 3.60 -22.79 37.15
N GLY A 498 3.30 -22.09 38.25
CA GLY A 498 3.65 -20.69 38.45
C GLY A 498 2.97 -19.73 37.44
N ARG A 499 1.80 -20.10 36.92
CA ARG A 499 1.05 -19.33 35.90
C ARG A 499 -0.31 -18.90 36.43
N CYS A 500 -0.74 -17.70 36.00
CA CYS A 500 -2.07 -17.18 36.30
C CYS A 500 -3.11 -17.81 35.36
N ILE A 501 -4.10 -18.50 35.91
CA ILE A 501 -5.20 -19.16 35.19
C ILE A 501 -6.55 -18.58 35.60
N LEU A 502 -7.54 -18.60 34.71
CA LEU A 502 -8.91 -18.18 35.04
C LEU A 502 -9.51 -19.13 36.07
N SER A 503 -10.13 -18.59 37.14
CA SER A 503 -10.67 -19.37 38.26
C SER A 503 -11.64 -20.48 37.85
N LYS A 504 -12.38 -20.28 36.74
CA LYS A 504 -13.32 -21.27 36.17
C LYS A 504 -12.64 -22.57 35.67
N ASN A 505 -11.31 -22.62 35.59
CA ASN A 505 -10.55 -23.80 35.16
C ASN A 505 -9.98 -24.63 36.34
N LEU A 506 -10.25 -24.24 37.59
CA LEU A 506 -9.94 -25.05 38.77
C LEU A 506 -11.08 -26.05 39.04
N LYS A 507 -11.08 -27.16 38.30
CA LYS A 507 -11.72 -28.41 38.76
C LYS A 507 -10.68 -29.23 39.53
N LYS A 508 -11.14 -29.96 40.56
CA LYS A 508 -10.31 -30.81 41.43
C LYS A 508 -9.59 -31.90 40.63
#